data_AF-A0A182EVW2-F1
#
_entry.id   AF-A0A182EVW2-F1
#
_cell.length_a   1.000
_cell.length_b   1.000
_cell.length_c   1.000
_cell.angle_alpha   90.00
_cell.angle_beta   90.00
_cell.angle_gamma   90.00
#
_symmetry.space_group_name_H-M   'P 1'
#
loop_
_entity.id
_entity.type
_entity.pdbx_description
1 polymer ?
#
loop_
_entity_poly.entity_id
_entity_poly.type
_entity_poly.pdbx_seq_one_letter_code
_entity_poly.pdbx_strand_id
1 'polypeptide(L)'
;MFEDSIEGIFETLKRCALISKSAGGIGLNVHCIRGTGSAIAGTNGVANGLVPMLRVFNNAARYVDQGGNKRPGAFAIYLEPWHVDIFEFLELRKNVGDELERCRDLFFGLWVPDLFMERVRDDKIWSLMCPAECPGLEDSWGEAFEKVYTRYEEEGRYRRQIPARKLWKTIVFTQIETGMPYMVYK
;
A
#
# COMPACT_ATOMS: atom_id res chain seq x y z
N MET A 1 -3.75 8.66 3.98
CA MET A 1 -3.83 9.53 2.78
C MET A 1 -5.15 10.30 2.82
N PHE A 2 -5.22 11.55 2.35
CA PHE A 2 -6.45 12.36 2.46
C PHE A 2 -7.47 12.08 1.35
N GLU A 3 -7.02 11.94 0.11
CA GLU A 3 -7.91 11.80 -1.05
C GLU A 3 -7.16 11.12 -2.21
N ASP A 4 -7.88 10.36 -3.03
CA ASP A 4 -7.40 9.75 -4.28
C ASP A 4 -7.45 10.77 -5.45
N SER A 5 -6.69 11.86 -5.28
CA SER A 5 -6.55 12.96 -6.23
C SER A 5 -5.08 13.43 -6.27
N ILE A 6 -4.67 14.10 -7.35
CA ILE A 6 -3.32 14.68 -7.41
C ILE A 6 -3.15 15.72 -6.31
N GLU A 7 -4.15 16.56 -6.10
CA GLU A 7 -4.21 17.56 -5.05
C GLU A 7 -4.04 16.94 -3.66
N GLY A 8 -4.79 15.87 -3.37
CA GLY A 8 -4.73 15.13 -2.11
C GLY A 8 -3.38 14.45 -1.88
N ILE A 9 -2.80 13.84 -2.91
CA ILE A 9 -1.48 13.19 -2.86
C ILE A 9 -0.39 14.23 -2.57
N PHE A 10 -0.36 15.36 -3.29
CA PHE A 10 0.67 16.38 -3.11
C PHE A 10 0.50 17.18 -1.81
N GLU A 11 -0.72 17.41 -1.33
CA GLU A 11 -0.94 18.00 0.00
C GLU A 11 -0.48 17.04 1.12
N THR A 12 -0.74 15.73 0.97
CA THR A 12 -0.20 14.71 1.89
C THR A 12 1.32 14.73 1.89
N LEU A 13 1.95 14.75 0.70
CA LEU A 13 3.41 14.82 0.54
C LEU A 13 4.01 16.06 1.22
N LYS A 14 3.38 17.23 1.02
CA LYS A 14 3.79 18.49 1.65
C LYS A 14 3.76 18.37 3.18
N ARG A 15 2.69 17.80 3.75
CA ARG A 15 2.60 17.55 5.19
C ARG A 15 3.69 16.60 5.67
N CYS A 16 3.95 15.53 4.93
CA CYS A 16 5.04 14.61 5.25
C CYS A 16 6.41 15.32 5.26
N ALA A 17 6.67 16.18 4.27
CA ALA A 17 7.89 16.97 4.20
C ALA A 17 8.02 17.93 5.41
N LEU A 18 6.95 18.62 5.80
CA LEU A 18 6.98 19.54 6.96
C LEU A 18 7.21 18.81 8.29
N ILE A 19 6.63 17.61 8.46
CA ILE A 19 6.87 16.77 9.64
C ILE A 19 8.31 16.25 9.65
N SER A 20 8.81 15.76 8.50
CA SER A 20 10.19 15.26 8.37
C SER A 20 11.21 16.36 8.67
N LYS A 21 10.97 17.59 8.20
CA LYS A 21 11.80 18.77 8.50
C LYS A 21 11.95 19.00 10.01
N SER A 22 10.91 18.67 10.78
CA SER A 22 10.89 18.83 12.24
C SER A 22 11.41 17.58 12.97
N ALA A 23 12.13 16.70 12.27
CA ALA A 23 12.66 15.43 12.75
C ALA A 23 11.62 14.40 13.21
N GLY A 24 10.38 14.49 12.70
CA GLY A 24 9.33 13.50 12.97
C GLY A 24 9.41 12.28 12.05
N GLY A 25 9.17 11.09 12.60
CA GLY A 25 8.86 9.88 11.83
C GLY A 25 7.38 9.82 11.49
N ILE A 26 7.03 9.15 10.38
CA ILE A 26 5.65 9.18 9.83
C ILE A 26 5.17 7.76 9.54
N GLY A 27 3.95 7.45 9.98
CA GLY A 27 3.17 6.33 9.47
C GLY A 27 2.11 6.85 8.50
N LEU A 28 2.08 6.35 7.27
CA LEU A 28 1.15 6.78 6.23
C LEU A 28 0.43 5.57 5.64
N ASN A 29 -0.89 5.49 5.81
CA ASN A 29 -1.69 4.55 5.01
C ASN A 29 -1.92 5.10 3.59
N VAL A 30 -1.93 4.20 2.61
CA VAL A 30 -2.18 4.52 1.19
C VAL A 30 -3.28 3.65 0.58
N HIS A 31 -4.14 3.06 1.43
CA HIS A 31 -5.20 2.12 1.05
C HIS A 31 -6.20 2.67 0.04
N CYS A 32 -6.50 3.97 0.12
CA CYS A 32 -7.51 4.64 -0.70
C CYS A 32 -7.03 5.03 -2.10
N ILE A 33 -5.73 4.94 -2.39
CA ILE A 33 -5.19 5.33 -3.70
C ILE A 33 -5.50 4.25 -4.72
N ARG A 34 -6.06 4.63 -5.87
CA ARG A 34 -6.41 3.67 -6.92
C ARG A 34 -5.19 2.89 -7.41
N GLY A 35 -5.39 1.61 -7.67
CA GLY A 35 -4.32 0.75 -8.17
C GLY A 35 -4.11 0.84 -9.68
N THR A 36 -3.08 0.15 -10.15
CA THR A 36 -2.66 0.15 -11.56
C THR A 36 -3.78 -0.28 -12.51
N GLY A 37 -3.95 0.44 -13.63
CA GLY A 37 -4.96 0.12 -14.65
C GLY A 37 -6.39 0.60 -14.32
N SER A 38 -6.56 1.36 -13.24
CA SER A 38 -7.85 1.97 -12.88
C SER A 38 -8.12 3.21 -13.72
N ALA A 39 -9.38 3.44 -14.10
CA ALA A 39 -9.75 4.58 -14.94
C ALA A 39 -9.58 5.93 -14.20
N ILE A 40 -9.23 6.98 -14.93
CA ILE A 40 -9.16 8.36 -14.42
C ILE A 40 -10.26 9.19 -15.07
N ALA A 41 -11.29 9.53 -14.29
CA ALA A 41 -12.52 10.18 -14.76
C ALA A 41 -12.32 11.58 -15.39
N GLY A 42 -11.14 12.19 -15.28
CA GLY A 42 -10.84 13.52 -15.86
C GLY A 42 -9.90 13.52 -17.08
N THR A 43 -8.99 12.55 -17.19
CA THR A 43 -7.95 12.55 -18.24
C THR A 43 -8.16 11.46 -19.28
N ASN A 44 -9.21 10.63 -19.13
CA ASN A 44 -9.49 9.45 -19.95
C ASN A 44 -8.29 8.47 -20.03
N GLY A 45 -7.39 8.54 -19.05
CA GLY A 45 -6.21 7.70 -18.94
C GLY A 45 -6.38 6.60 -17.90
N VAL A 46 -5.35 5.76 -17.78
CA VAL A 46 -5.24 4.72 -16.76
C VAL A 46 -4.26 5.12 -15.68
N ALA A 47 -4.55 4.76 -14.43
CA ALA A 47 -3.67 5.01 -13.30
C ALA A 47 -2.44 4.12 -13.35
N ASN A 48 -1.29 4.69 -12.99
CA ASN A 48 -0.03 3.96 -12.90
C ASN A 48 0.16 3.26 -11.53
N GLY A 49 -0.84 3.33 -10.65
CA GLY A 49 -0.86 2.66 -9.34
C GLY A 49 0.05 3.27 -8.29
N LEU A 50 0.32 2.49 -7.24
CA LEU A 50 1.05 2.93 -6.06
C LEU A 50 2.55 3.16 -6.32
N VAL A 51 3.19 2.37 -7.17
CA VAL A 51 4.66 2.37 -7.32
C VAL A 51 5.21 3.75 -7.71
N PRO A 52 4.71 4.42 -8.77
CA PRO A 52 5.24 5.73 -9.16
C PRO A 52 4.94 6.81 -8.12
N MET A 53 3.78 6.74 -7.44
CA MET A 53 3.45 7.66 -6.36
C MET A 53 4.45 7.50 -5.20
N LEU A 54 4.70 6.28 -4.75
CA LEU A 54 5.61 6.01 -3.64
C LEU A 54 7.05 6.40 -3.96
N ARG A 55 7.46 6.41 -5.22
CA ARG A 55 8.77 6.95 -5.62
C ARG A 55 8.91 8.44 -5.36
N VAL A 56 7.84 9.21 -5.53
CA VAL A 56 7.84 10.63 -5.16
C VAL A 56 8.03 10.79 -3.65
N PHE A 57 7.35 9.98 -2.84
CA PHE A 57 7.55 9.96 -1.39
C PHE A 57 8.95 9.50 -0.99
N ASN A 58 9.53 8.51 -1.68
CA ASN A 58 10.90 8.04 -1.45
C ASN A 58 11.91 9.17 -1.66
N ASN A 59 11.80 9.87 -2.80
CA ASN A 59 12.69 10.98 -3.10
C ASN A 59 12.52 12.15 -2.13
N ALA A 60 11.29 12.42 -1.69
CA ALA A 60 11.03 13.44 -0.66
C ALA A 60 11.63 13.06 0.70
N ALA A 61 11.52 11.79 1.12
CA ALA A 61 12.11 11.28 2.36
C ALA A 61 13.64 11.44 2.37
N ARG A 62 14.27 11.18 1.21
CA ARG A 62 15.70 11.37 1.00
C ARG A 62 16.11 12.84 0.95
N TYR A 63 15.30 13.72 0.37
CA TYR A 63 15.61 15.15 0.26
C TYR A 63 15.45 15.88 1.60
N VAL A 64 14.38 15.60 2.34
CA VAL A 64 14.09 16.24 3.62
C VAL A 64 14.69 15.43 4.76
N ASP A 65 16.02 15.37 4.77
CA ASP A 65 16.78 14.77 5.86
C ASP A 65 16.64 15.61 7.13
N GLN A 66 16.65 14.96 8.28
CA GLN A 66 16.44 15.59 9.58
C GLN A 66 17.70 16.35 10.01
N GLY A 67 17.91 17.53 9.44
CA GLY A 67 18.91 18.50 9.92
C GLY A 67 20.33 18.32 9.37
N GLY A 68 20.48 18.08 8.06
CA GLY A 68 21.78 18.03 7.40
C GLY A 68 22.46 16.68 7.52
N ASN A 69 21.74 15.62 7.14
CA ASN A 69 22.20 14.24 7.04
C ASN A 69 22.43 13.50 8.38
N LYS A 70 21.86 14.00 9.49
CA LYS A 70 21.95 13.33 10.80
C LYS A 70 21.01 12.13 10.93
N ARG A 71 19.82 12.19 10.31
CA ARG A 71 18.87 11.08 10.16
C ARG A 71 18.08 11.23 8.86
N PRO A 72 18.02 10.19 8.00
CA PRO A 72 17.12 10.19 6.85
C PRO A 72 15.66 10.36 7.30
N GLY A 73 14.83 11.00 6.47
CA GLY A 73 13.39 11.02 6.72
C GLY A 73 12.83 9.59 6.79
N ALA A 74 12.06 9.27 7.82
CA ALA A 74 11.57 7.92 8.07
C ALA A 74 10.06 7.83 7.86
N PHE A 75 9.64 7.35 6.69
CA PHE A 75 8.24 7.15 6.34
C PHE A 75 7.93 5.65 6.29
N ALA A 76 7.00 5.19 7.12
CA ALA A 76 6.44 3.86 7.10
C ALA A 76 5.10 3.88 6.35
N ILE A 77 5.05 3.22 5.20
CA ILE A 77 3.88 3.13 4.35
C ILE A 77 3.09 1.87 4.70
N TYR A 78 1.80 2.03 4.96
CA TYR A 78 0.90 0.93 5.29
C TYR A 78 -0.05 0.64 4.13
N LEU A 79 -0.18 -0.64 3.79
CA LEU A 79 -1.11 -1.14 2.77
C LEU A 79 -1.92 -2.33 3.30
N GLU A 80 -3.20 -2.41 2.95
CA GLU A 80 -4.02 -3.59 3.25
C GLU A 80 -3.83 -4.66 2.16
N PRO A 81 -3.78 -5.95 2.50
CA PRO A 81 -3.39 -7.02 1.58
C PRO A 81 -4.42 -7.31 0.48
N TRP A 82 -5.62 -6.72 0.52
CA TRP A 82 -6.60 -6.80 -0.57
C TRP A 82 -6.28 -5.86 -1.73
N HIS A 83 -5.37 -4.90 -1.56
CA HIS A 83 -5.09 -3.92 -2.61
C HIS A 83 -4.48 -4.57 -3.86
N VAL A 84 -4.90 -4.12 -5.05
CA VAL A 84 -4.47 -4.72 -6.32
C VAL A 84 -2.96 -4.69 -6.56
N ASP A 85 -2.29 -3.62 -6.15
CA ASP A 85 -0.83 -3.44 -6.27
C ASP A 85 -0.02 -4.08 -5.12
N ILE A 86 -0.59 -5.02 -4.36
CA ILE A 86 0.07 -5.60 -3.17
C ILE A 86 1.37 -6.34 -3.50
N PHE A 87 1.47 -7.00 -4.65
CA PHE A 87 2.68 -7.74 -5.01
C PHE A 87 3.83 -6.80 -5.33
N GLU A 88 3.54 -5.77 -6.13
CA GLU A 88 4.46 -4.72 -6.51
C GLU A 88 4.91 -3.94 -5.26
N PHE A 89 3.99 -3.67 -4.33
CA PHE A 89 4.30 -3.08 -3.03
C PHE A 89 5.32 -3.89 -2.22
N LEU A 90 5.19 -5.23 -2.21
CA LEU A 90 6.13 -6.13 -1.53
C LEU A 90 7.50 -6.22 -2.21
N GLU A 91 7.65 -5.73 -3.44
CA GLU A 91 8.91 -5.71 -4.17
C GLU A 91 9.73 -4.43 -3.94
N LEU A 92 9.08 -3.34 -3.49
CA LEU A 92 9.66 -2.00 -3.45
C LEU A 92 10.96 -1.88 -2.66
N ARG A 93 11.17 -2.71 -1.63
CA ARG A 93 12.36 -2.66 -0.78
C ARG A 93 13.43 -3.71 -1.16
N LYS A 94 13.17 -4.58 -2.12
CA LYS A 94 14.14 -5.59 -2.53
C LYS A 94 15.41 -4.95 -3.06
N ASN A 95 16.55 -5.58 -2.81
CA ASN A 95 17.83 -5.04 -3.27
C ASN A 95 18.00 -5.23 -4.79
N VAL A 96 17.47 -6.31 -5.34
CA VAL A 96 17.56 -6.64 -6.77
C VAL A 96 16.32 -6.16 -7.53
N GLY A 97 16.52 -5.69 -8.76
CA GLY A 97 15.48 -5.30 -9.71
C GLY A 97 15.72 -3.94 -10.33
N ASP A 98 14.75 -3.43 -11.08
CA ASP A 98 14.82 -2.11 -11.70
C ASP A 98 14.75 -1.00 -10.64
N GLU A 99 15.72 -0.08 -10.65
CA GLU A 99 15.75 1.10 -9.76
C GLU A 99 14.49 1.97 -9.89
N LEU A 100 13.86 1.98 -11.07
CA LEU A 100 12.62 2.72 -11.30
C LEU A 100 11.40 2.08 -10.62
N GLU A 101 11.55 0.90 -10.03
CA GLU A 101 10.52 0.16 -9.30
C GLU A 101 10.94 -0.10 -7.84
N ARG A 102 11.91 0.66 -7.32
CA ARG A 102 12.37 0.53 -5.93
C ARG A 102 12.19 1.82 -5.14
N CYS A 103 11.92 1.65 -3.84
CA CYS A 103 11.72 2.71 -2.86
C CYS A 103 12.39 2.31 -1.54
N ARG A 104 13.73 2.20 -1.56
CA ARG A 104 14.52 1.64 -0.44
C ARG A 104 14.60 2.56 0.79
N ASP A 105 14.37 3.86 0.61
CA ASP A 105 14.37 4.85 1.69
C ASP A 105 13.05 4.84 2.49
N LEU A 106 12.01 4.17 1.96
CA LEU A 106 10.72 3.98 2.64
C LEU A 106 10.68 2.68 3.41
N PHE A 107 9.98 2.69 4.54
CA PHE A 107 9.62 1.50 5.31
C PHE A 107 8.22 1.03 4.90
N PHE A 108 7.96 -0.26 5.01
CA PHE A 108 6.70 -0.86 4.57
C PHE A 108 6.06 -1.67 5.68
N GLY A 109 4.75 -1.55 5.82
CA GLY A 109 3.93 -2.28 6.75
C GLY A 109 2.65 -2.79 6.08
N LEU A 110 2.16 -3.92 6.55
CA LEU A 110 0.85 -4.43 6.21
C LEU A 110 -0.13 -4.17 7.33
N TRP A 111 -1.31 -3.71 6.94
CA TRP A 111 -2.46 -3.53 7.81
C TRP A 111 -3.43 -4.67 7.51
N VAL A 112 -3.37 -5.74 8.30
CA VAL A 112 -3.89 -7.06 7.92
C VAL A 112 -5.25 -7.29 8.57
N PRO A 113 -6.34 -7.46 7.79
CA PRO A 113 -7.63 -7.85 8.34
C PRO A 113 -7.61 -9.33 8.75
N ASP A 114 -8.36 -9.66 9.80
CA ASP A 114 -8.49 -11.04 10.30
C ASP A 114 -8.91 -12.01 9.19
N LEU A 115 -9.85 -11.61 8.33
CA LEU A 115 -10.33 -12.38 7.19
C LEU A 115 -9.18 -12.90 6.30
N PHE A 116 -8.13 -12.10 6.08
CA PHE A 116 -7.01 -12.55 5.27
C PHE A 116 -6.30 -13.74 5.93
N MET A 117 -6.06 -13.68 7.23
CA MET A 117 -5.41 -14.75 7.98
C MET A 117 -6.28 -16.01 8.03
N GLU A 118 -7.59 -15.87 8.15
CA GLU A 118 -8.52 -16.99 8.05
C GLU A 118 -8.48 -17.67 6.67
N ARG A 119 -8.49 -16.86 5.60
CA ARG A 119 -8.39 -17.37 4.22
C ARG A 119 -7.05 -18.07 3.97
N VAL A 120 -5.95 -17.59 4.55
CA VAL A 120 -4.63 -18.27 4.50
C VAL A 120 -4.65 -19.61 5.22
N ARG A 121 -5.22 -19.66 6.43
CA ARG A 121 -5.34 -20.89 7.24
C ARG A 121 -6.12 -21.96 6.49
N ASP A 122 -7.28 -21.58 5.96
CA ASP A 122 -8.24 -22.48 5.32
C ASP A 122 -7.92 -22.78 3.84
N ASP A 123 -6.81 -22.26 3.30
CA ASP A 123 -6.39 -22.39 1.89
C ASP A 123 -7.44 -21.89 0.88
N LYS A 124 -8.09 -20.78 1.22
CA LYS A 124 -9.14 -20.16 0.41
C LYS A 124 -8.56 -19.14 -0.59
N ILE A 125 -9.43 -18.70 -1.49
CA ILE A 125 -9.14 -17.62 -2.45
C ILE A 125 -9.15 -16.27 -1.73
N TRP A 126 -8.26 -15.40 -2.17
CA TRP A 126 -8.16 -13.99 -1.84
C TRP A 126 -8.36 -13.15 -3.11
N SER A 127 -9.27 -12.19 -3.03
CA SER A 127 -9.59 -11.26 -4.11
C SER A 127 -8.82 -9.96 -3.93
N LEU A 128 -8.14 -9.55 -5.00
CA LEU A 128 -7.45 -8.27 -5.10
C LEU A 128 -8.37 -7.23 -5.73
N MET A 129 -8.54 -6.12 -5.04
CA MET A 129 -9.51 -5.07 -5.36
C MET A 129 -8.83 -3.72 -5.52
N CYS A 130 -9.45 -2.83 -6.30
CA CYS A 130 -9.06 -1.43 -6.39
C CYS A 130 -10.01 -0.60 -5.52
N PRO A 131 -9.51 0.33 -4.68
CA PRO A 131 -10.39 1.16 -3.84
C PRO A 131 -11.36 2.04 -4.64
N ALA A 132 -10.99 2.45 -5.86
CA ALA A 132 -11.90 3.18 -6.74
C ALA A 132 -13.11 2.34 -7.19
N GLU A 133 -12.94 1.03 -7.28
CA GLU A 133 -14.01 0.08 -7.63
C GLU A 133 -14.67 -0.53 -6.40
N CYS A 134 -14.03 -0.53 -5.24
CA CYS A 134 -14.50 -1.13 -3.99
C CYS A 134 -14.27 -0.15 -2.82
N PRO A 135 -15.00 0.99 -2.79
CA PRO A 135 -14.79 2.00 -1.76
C PRO A 135 -15.29 1.54 -0.39
N GLY A 136 -14.65 1.99 0.69
CA GLY A 136 -15.09 1.75 2.07
C GLY A 136 -14.52 0.48 2.71
N LEU A 137 -13.60 -0.22 2.04
CA LEU A 137 -12.83 -1.32 2.64
C LEU A 137 -11.83 -0.79 3.68
N GLU A 138 -11.24 0.36 3.42
CA GLU A 138 -10.30 1.04 4.31
C GLU A 138 -10.97 1.54 5.60
N ASP A 139 -12.23 1.97 5.52
CA ASP A 139 -13.01 2.55 6.63
C ASP A 139 -13.76 1.50 7.47
N SER A 140 -13.78 0.24 7.04
CA SER A 140 -14.46 -0.86 7.73
C SER A 140 -13.48 -1.83 8.38
N TRP A 141 -13.84 -2.46 9.50
CA TRP A 141 -13.01 -3.42 10.24
C TRP A 141 -13.87 -4.56 10.81
N GLY A 142 -13.23 -5.67 11.21
CA GLY A 142 -13.91 -6.86 11.76
C GLY A 142 -15.03 -7.38 10.85
N GLU A 143 -16.17 -7.75 11.44
CA GLU A 143 -17.33 -8.27 10.68
C GLU A 143 -17.85 -7.29 9.61
N ALA A 144 -17.71 -5.98 9.82
CA ALA A 144 -18.19 -4.98 8.86
C ALA A 144 -17.32 -5.02 7.59
N PHE A 145 -16.00 -5.16 7.75
CA PHE A 145 -15.07 -5.36 6.64
C PHE A 145 -15.41 -6.65 5.88
N GLU A 146 -15.62 -7.75 6.61
CA GLU A 146 -15.93 -9.04 6.00
C GLU A 146 -17.16 -8.98 5.12
N LYS A 147 -18.26 -8.39 5.62
CA LYS A 147 -19.53 -8.26 4.87
C LYS A 147 -19.36 -7.43 3.60
N VAL A 148 -18.62 -6.31 3.67
CA VAL A 148 -18.38 -5.45 2.51
C VAL A 148 -17.48 -6.15 1.48
N TYR A 149 -16.42 -6.80 1.96
CA TYR A 149 -15.47 -7.53 1.12
C TYR A 149 -16.14 -8.70 0.39
N THR A 150 -16.88 -9.56 1.10
CA THR A 150 -17.56 -10.71 0.46
C THR A 150 -18.66 -10.26 -0.49
N ARG A 151 -19.39 -9.17 -0.19
CA ARG A 151 -20.34 -8.57 -1.12
C ARG A 151 -19.66 -8.17 -2.43
N TYR A 152 -18.48 -7.55 -2.39
CA TYR A 152 -17.73 -7.21 -3.60
C TYR A 152 -17.20 -8.44 -4.33
N GLU A 153 -16.85 -9.52 -3.63
CA GLU A 153 -16.54 -10.81 -4.26
C GLU A 153 -17.76 -11.37 -5.02
N GLU A 154 -18.96 -11.34 -4.42
CA GLU A 154 -20.22 -11.80 -5.02
C GLU A 154 -20.66 -10.94 -6.22
N GLU A 155 -20.45 -9.63 -6.15
CA GLU A 155 -20.69 -8.69 -7.25
C GLU A 155 -19.66 -8.82 -8.39
N GLY A 156 -18.61 -9.64 -8.23
CA GLY A 156 -17.54 -9.79 -9.21
C GLY A 156 -16.62 -8.57 -9.34
N ARG A 157 -16.61 -7.69 -8.32
CA ARG A 157 -15.82 -6.44 -8.29
C ARG A 157 -14.42 -6.69 -7.78
N TYR A 158 -13.67 -7.53 -8.48
CA TYR A 158 -12.26 -7.79 -8.21
C TYR A 158 -11.46 -7.75 -9.50
N ARG A 159 -10.19 -7.35 -9.40
CA ARG A 159 -9.28 -7.33 -10.55
C ARG A 159 -8.59 -8.67 -10.76
N ARG A 160 -8.32 -9.38 -9.66
CA ARG A 160 -7.63 -10.67 -9.70
C ARG A 160 -7.99 -11.50 -8.48
N GLN A 161 -8.14 -12.80 -8.66
CA GLN A 161 -8.24 -13.76 -7.57
C GLN A 161 -7.00 -14.64 -7.52
N ILE A 162 -6.52 -14.90 -6.31
CA ILE A 162 -5.32 -15.70 -6.05
C ILE A 162 -5.57 -16.63 -4.85
N PRO A 163 -4.83 -17.75 -4.72
CA PRO A 163 -4.79 -18.47 -3.46
C PRO A 163 -4.22 -17.56 -2.36
N ALA A 164 -4.88 -17.46 -1.21
CA ALA A 164 -4.42 -16.61 -0.10
C ALA A 164 -2.99 -16.99 0.34
N ARG A 165 -2.69 -18.29 0.35
CA ARG A 165 -1.34 -18.82 0.64
C ARG A 165 -0.26 -18.34 -0.33
N LYS A 166 -0.61 -18.00 -1.58
CA LYS A 166 0.35 -17.44 -2.55
C LYS A 166 0.83 -16.08 -2.07
N LEU A 167 -0.09 -15.19 -1.69
CA LEU A 167 0.26 -13.88 -1.15
C LEU A 167 1.03 -14.02 0.17
N TRP A 168 0.57 -14.90 1.07
CA TRP A 168 1.26 -15.17 2.33
C TRP A 168 2.72 -15.61 2.13
N LYS A 169 2.97 -16.54 1.20
CA LYS A 169 4.34 -16.98 0.87
C LYS A 169 5.18 -15.79 0.39
N THR A 170 4.65 -14.94 -0.49
CA THR A 170 5.36 -13.74 -0.94
C THR A 170 5.70 -12.80 0.22
N ILE A 171 4.76 -12.56 1.14
CA ILE A 171 5.00 -11.74 2.35
C ILE A 171 6.17 -12.31 3.17
N VAL A 172 6.14 -13.61 3.48
CA VAL A 172 7.20 -14.27 4.26
C VAL A 172 8.54 -14.23 3.53
N PHE A 173 8.57 -14.46 2.22
CA PHE A 173 9.82 -14.36 1.44
C PHE A 173 10.39 -12.94 1.45
N THR A 174 9.55 -11.92 1.29
CA THR A 174 9.99 -10.52 1.38
C THR A 174 10.53 -10.19 2.78
N GLN A 175 9.91 -10.72 3.84
CA GLN A 175 10.40 -10.57 5.22
C GLN A 175 11.76 -11.24 5.43
N ILE A 176 11.98 -12.42 4.86
CA ILE A 176 13.27 -13.11 4.91
C ILE A 176 14.36 -12.28 4.19
N GLU A 177 14.03 -11.68 3.05
CA GLU A 177 14.99 -10.92 2.24
C GLU A 177 15.31 -9.54 2.83
N THR A 178 14.31 -8.84 3.35
CA THR A 178 14.40 -7.40 3.68
C THR A 178 14.13 -7.04 5.14
N GLY A 179 13.64 -7.99 5.95
CA GLY A 179 13.14 -7.74 7.31
C GLY A 179 11.80 -7.00 7.35
N MET A 180 11.17 -6.77 6.20
CA MET A 180 9.93 -6.01 6.00
C MET A 180 8.98 -6.83 5.10
N PRO A 181 7.66 -6.58 5.10
CA PRO A 181 6.95 -5.52 5.81
C PRO A 181 6.71 -5.83 7.30
N TYR A 182 6.48 -4.76 8.08
CA TYR A 182 5.86 -4.86 9.40
C TYR A 182 4.47 -5.53 9.28
N MET A 183 4.06 -6.23 10.33
CA MET A 183 2.74 -6.87 10.38
C MET A 183 1.94 -6.24 11.52
N VAL A 184 0.82 -5.59 11.18
CA VAL A 184 -0.13 -5.07 12.15
C VAL A 184 -1.51 -5.61 11.81
N TYR A 185 -2.23 -6.12 12.81
CA TYR A 185 -3.57 -6.66 12.64
C TYR A 185 -4.59 -5.53 12.86
N LYS A 186 -5.47 -5.36 11.87
CA LYS A 186 -6.49 -4.31 11.76
C LYS A 186 -7.71 -4.60 12.63
#